data_AF-A0A814QWS0-F1
#
_entry.id   AF-A0A814QWS0-F1
#
_cell.length_a   1.000
_cell.length_b   1.000
_cell.length_c   1.000
_cell.angle_alpha   90.00
_cell.angle_beta   90.00
_cell.angle_gamma   90.00
#
_symmetry.space_group_name_H-M   'P 1'
#
loop_
_entity.id
_entity.type
_entity.pdbx_description
1 polymer ?
#
loop_
_entity_poly.entity_id
_entity_poly.type
_entity_poly.pdbx_seq_one_letter_code
_entity_poly.pdbx_strand_id
1 'polypeptide(L)'
;MFALKTYASLLKKKIIYRKISQIADTSFDLSDANVLIQISSHGGSRRQEAQRLGRILRHEKGTSHQEYNSFFYSLVSQATIEMYYSAKRKSFLINRDYSYKIITGSVNEEHQLFFSTKQDQQQLLRTILQQTDPLKIKQKNL
;
A
#
# COMPACT_ATOMS: atom_id res chain seq x y z
N MET A 1 -41.67 5.21 4.67
CA MET A 1 -40.91 6.17 3.84
C MET A 1 -39.75 6.89 4.59
N PHE A 2 -39.35 6.44 5.79
CA PHE A 2 -38.19 7.02 6.52
C PHE A 2 -36.96 6.08 6.59
N ALA A 3 -37.13 4.75 6.50
CA ALA A 3 -36.01 3.80 6.61
C ALA A 3 -35.15 3.63 5.33
N LEU A 4 -35.73 3.84 4.13
CA LEU A 4 -35.01 3.66 2.86
C LEU A 4 -34.06 4.82 2.52
N LYS A 5 -34.30 6.03 3.06
CA LYS A 5 -33.39 7.18 2.88
C LYS A 5 -32.10 7.02 3.69
N THR A 6 -32.18 6.40 4.87
CA THR A 6 -31.03 6.18 5.77
C THR A 6 -30.05 5.14 5.20
N TYR A 7 -30.55 4.10 4.54
CA TYR A 7 -29.71 3.06 3.92
C TYR A 7 -28.96 3.56 2.66
N ALA A 8 -29.61 4.42 1.87
CA ALA A 8 -28.99 5.03 0.69
C ALA A 8 -27.86 6.03 1.03
N SER A 9 -27.89 6.62 2.23
CA SER A 9 -26.82 7.49 2.76
C SER A 9 -25.53 6.71 3.05
N LEU A 10 -25.65 5.48 3.57
CA LEU A 10 -24.53 4.59 3.92
C LEU A 10 -23.83 3.97 2.70
N LEU A 11 -24.54 3.81 1.58
CA LEU A 11 -24.01 3.23 0.34
C LEU A 11 -23.15 4.20 -0.49
N LYS A 12 -22.98 5.45 -0.05
CA LYS A 12 -22.08 6.43 -0.67
C LYS A 12 -20.81 6.66 0.16
N LYS A 13 -20.22 5.63 0.77
CA LYS A 13 -18.81 5.72 1.18
C LYS A 13 -17.96 5.78 -0.09
N LYS A 14 -17.79 6.99 -0.62
CA LYS A 14 -16.87 7.32 -1.70
C LYS A 14 -15.48 6.93 -1.24
N ILE A 15 -14.96 5.79 -1.69
CA ILE A 15 -13.57 5.41 -1.44
C ILE A 15 -12.70 6.42 -2.18
N ILE A 16 -12.00 7.25 -1.43
CA ILE A 16 -11.02 8.18 -1.98
C ILE A 16 -9.68 7.45 -1.96
N TYR A 17 -9.15 7.15 -3.14
CA TYR A 17 -7.79 6.62 -3.28
C TYR A 17 -6.90 7.67 -3.93
N ARG A 18 -5.66 7.77 -3.43
CA ARG A 18 -4.65 8.65 -4.00
C ARG A 18 -3.37 7.85 -4.21
N LYS A 19 -2.83 7.91 -5.42
CA LYS A 19 -1.51 7.33 -5.74
C LYS A 19 -0.45 8.40 -5.47
N ILE A 20 0.60 8.02 -4.76
CA ILE A 20 1.66 8.92 -4.32
C ILE A 20 2.99 8.29 -4.73
N SER A 21 3.88 9.10 -5.30
CA SER A 21 5.24 8.67 -5.66
C SER A 21 6.19 8.89 -4.48
N GLN A 22 7.37 8.27 -4.53
CA GLN A 22 8.41 8.44 -3.51
C GLN A 22 8.80 9.90 -3.26
N ILE A 23 8.75 10.75 -4.29
CA ILE A 23 9.10 12.18 -4.20
C ILE A 23 8.00 12.97 -3.45
N ALA A 24 6.74 12.57 -3.60
CA ALA A 24 5.60 13.22 -2.96
C ALA A 24 5.37 12.78 -1.51
N ASP A 25 6.09 11.75 -1.04
CA ASP A 25 5.91 11.18 0.29
C ASP A 25 6.45 12.05 1.43
N THR A 26 7.49 12.85 1.20
CA THR A 26 8.12 13.66 2.26
C THR A 26 7.35 14.93 2.60
N SER A 27 6.66 15.50 1.60
CA SER A 27 6.04 16.83 1.65
C SER A 27 4.53 16.82 1.82
N PHE A 28 3.87 15.66 1.70
CA PHE A 28 2.42 15.57 1.77
C PHE A 28 1.94 15.14 3.16
N ASP A 29 0.94 15.83 3.71
CA ASP A 29 0.28 15.38 4.94
C ASP A 29 -0.76 14.33 4.59
N LEU A 30 -0.63 13.15 5.22
CA LEU A 30 -1.44 11.96 4.98
C LEU A 30 -2.35 11.65 6.16
N SER A 31 -2.55 12.64 7.04
CA SER A 31 -3.33 12.55 8.28
C SER A 31 -4.73 11.97 8.12
N ASP A 32 -5.33 12.10 6.94
CA ASP A 32 -6.73 11.73 6.69
C ASP A 32 -6.89 10.31 6.12
N ALA A 33 -5.80 9.54 5.99
CA ALA A 33 -5.84 8.19 5.42
C ALA A 33 -5.91 7.09 6.50
N ASN A 34 -6.98 6.29 6.49
CA ASN A 34 -7.12 5.12 7.36
C ASN A 34 -6.35 3.88 6.86
N VAL A 35 -6.01 3.82 5.57
CA VAL A 35 -5.33 2.66 4.98
C VAL A 35 -4.19 3.13 4.10
N LEU A 36 -2.99 2.61 4.36
CA LEU A 36 -1.81 2.81 3.54
C LEU A 36 -1.37 1.49 2.93
N ILE A 37 -1.12 1.49 1.61
CA ILE A 37 -0.58 0.34 0.88
C ILE A 37 0.75 0.75 0.25
N GLN A 38 1.82 0.09 0.66
CA GLN A 38 3.15 0.23 0.07
C GLN A 38 3.40 -0.93 -0.89
N ILE A 39 3.63 -0.60 -2.17
CA ILE A 39 3.81 -1.59 -3.25
C ILE A 39 5.26 -2.02 -3.40
N SER A 40 6.21 -1.09 -3.24
CA SER A 40 7.64 -1.38 -3.30
C SER A 40 8.39 -0.66 -2.19
N SER A 41 9.44 -1.30 -1.67
CA SER A 41 10.34 -0.70 -0.70
C SER A 41 11.77 -0.96 -1.14
N HIS A 42 12.46 0.12 -1.51
CA HIS A 42 13.89 0.09 -1.76
C HIS A 42 14.59 0.57 -0.50
N GLY A 43 15.28 -0.33 0.20
CA GLY A 43 16.38 -0.16 1.16
C GLY A 43 16.55 1.15 1.94
N GLY A 44 15.48 1.90 2.20
CA GLY A 44 15.52 3.24 2.73
C GLY A 44 15.93 3.31 4.20
N SER A 45 16.03 4.53 4.72
CA SER A 45 16.34 4.75 6.13
C SER A 45 15.22 4.20 7.02
N ARG A 46 15.56 3.28 7.93
CA ARG A 46 14.62 2.72 8.93
C ARG A 46 13.91 3.81 9.72
N ARG A 47 14.61 4.92 10.01
CA ARG A 47 14.07 6.07 10.75
C ARG A 47 13.04 6.85 9.92
N GLN A 48 13.22 6.91 8.60
CA GLN A 48 12.29 7.60 7.70
C GLN A 48 10.99 6.81 7.50
N GLU A 49 11.08 5.47 7.35
CA GLU A 49 9.88 4.61 7.30
C GLU A 49 9.08 4.68 8.62
N ALA A 50 9.76 4.67 9.76
CA ALA A 50 9.13 4.82 11.08
C ALA A 50 8.37 6.16 11.22
N GLN A 51 9.02 7.25 10.80
CA GLN A 51 8.43 8.57 10.86
C GLN A 51 7.24 8.70 9.90
N ARG A 52 7.32 8.10 8.71
CA ARG A 52 6.21 8.02 7.75
C ARG A 52 5.00 7.30 8.36
N LEU A 53 5.22 6.14 8.97
CA LEU A 53 4.16 5.38 9.63
C LEU A 53 3.54 6.16 10.80
N GLY A 54 4.35 6.85 11.59
CA GLY A 54 3.85 7.68 12.70
C GLY A 54 3.01 8.89 12.26
N ARG A 55 3.23 9.44 11.06
CA ARG A 55 2.40 10.53 10.51
C ARG A 55 1.04 10.03 10.02
N ILE A 56 0.97 8.78 9.59
CA ILE A 56 -0.22 8.19 8.96
C ILE A 56 -1.09 7.45 9.98
N LEU A 57 -0.49 6.78 10.96
CA LEU A 57 -1.20 6.03 12.00
C LEU A 57 -1.67 6.91 13.18
N ARG A 58 -1.98 8.19 12.95
CA ARG A 58 -2.47 9.06 14.03
C ARG A 58 -3.89 8.64 14.41
N HIS A 59 -4.05 8.24 15.67
CA HIS A 59 -5.35 8.00 16.26
C HIS A 59 -6.15 9.32 16.25
N GLU A 60 -7.38 9.31 15.75
CA GLU A 60 -8.33 10.37 16.03
C GLU A 60 -8.60 10.38 17.54
N LYS A 61 -8.13 11.43 18.23
CA LYS A 61 -8.46 11.66 19.64
C LYS A 61 -9.88 12.21 19.70
N GLY A 62 -10.86 11.39 20.04
CA GLY A 62 -12.22 11.87 20.27
C GLY A 62 -13.34 10.84 20.26
N THR A 63 -13.09 9.62 19.79
CA THR A 63 -14.12 8.56 19.73
C THR A 63 -13.91 7.54 20.85
N SER A 64 -14.88 7.46 21.77
CA SER A 64 -14.92 6.54 22.93
C SER A 64 -14.99 5.05 22.58
N HIS A 65 -14.65 4.64 21.37
CA HIS A 65 -14.64 3.24 20.94
C HIS A 65 -13.22 2.80 20.60
N GLN A 66 -12.75 1.83 21.38
CA GLN A 66 -11.41 1.23 21.41
C GLN A 66 -11.07 0.37 20.18
N GLU A 67 -11.32 0.85 18.96
CA GLU A 67 -11.02 0.06 17.75
C GLU A 67 -9.94 0.73 16.90
N TYR A 68 -9.01 -0.10 16.44
CA TYR A 68 -7.84 0.28 15.65
C TYR A 68 -8.27 0.96 14.33
N ASN A 69 -8.13 2.29 14.23
CA ASN A 69 -8.65 3.07 13.11
C ASN A 69 -7.68 3.23 11.92
N SER A 70 -6.54 2.54 11.91
CA SER A 70 -5.56 2.67 10.81
C SER A 70 -4.79 1.38 10.51
N PHE A 71 -4.63 1.07 9.22
CA PHE A 71 -3.97 -0.14 8.72
C PHE A 71 -2.85 0.20 7.75
N PHE A 72 -1.76 -0.54 7.87
CA PHE A 72 -0.62 -0.46 6.96
C PHE A 72 -0.34 -1.82 6.31
N TYR A 73 -0.41 -1.85 4.98
CA TYR A 73 -0.08 -3.01 4.16
C TYR A 73 1.21 -2.76 3.39
N SER A 74 2.10 -3.74 3.38
CA SER A 74 3.29 -3.76 2.53
C SER A 74 3.22 -5.00 1.65
N LEU A 75 3.21 -4.81 0.34
CA LEU A 75 3.41 -5.89 -0.62
C LEU A 75 4.90 -6.25 -0.64
N VAL A 76 5.18 -7.55 -0.69
CA VAL A 76 6.55 -8.07 -0.68
C VAL A 76 6.63 -9.19 -1.71
N SER A 77 7.51 -9.02 -2.68
CA SER A 77 7.78 -10.03 -3.70
C SER A 77 8.64 -11.14 -3.11
N GLN A 78 8.12 -12.37 -3.13
CA GLN A 78 8.85 -13.53 -2.66
C GLN A 78 10.10 -13.80 -3.51
N ALA A 79 11.11 -14.43 -2.91
CA ALA A 79 12.40 -14.71 -3.53
C ALA A 79 13.14 -13.47 -4.09
N THR A 80 12.86 -12.29 -3.55
CA THR A 80 13.59 -11.05 -3.88
C THR A 80 14.23 -10.44 -2.64
N ILE A 81 15.08 -9.42 -2.84
CA ILE A 81 15.67 -8.63 -1.76
C ILE A 81 14.62 -7.96 -0.86
N GLU A 82 13.38 -7.78 -1.33
CA GLU A 82 12.28 -7.22 -0.53
C GLU A 82 11.98 -8.07 0.71
N MET A 83 12.20 -9.40 0.65
CA MET A 83 12.04 -10.28 1.82
C MET A 83 13.00 -9.92 2.96
N TYR A 84 14.26 -9.60 2.62
CA TYR A 84 15.26 -9.18 3.60
C TYR A 84 14.87 -7.85 4.28
N TYR A 85 14.37 -6.89 3.50
CA TYR A 85 13.89 -5.62 4.03
C TYR A 85 12.61 -5.78 4.86
N SER A 86 11.70 -6.67 4.45
CA SER A 86 10.49 -6.99 5.20
C SER A 86 10.80 -7.55 6.59
N ALA A 87 11.78 -8.46 6.69
CA ALA A 87 12.22 -9.01 7.98
C ALA A 87 12.72 -7.91 8.94
N LYS A 88 13.54 -6.97 8.44
CA LYS A 88 14.00 -5.82 9.22
C LYS A 88 12.85 -4.91 9.67
N ARG A 89 11.87 -4.68 8.79
CA ARG A 89 10.67 -3.88 9.10
C ARG A 89 9.83 -4.54 10.18
N LYS A 90 9.59 -5.85 10.10
CA LYS A 90 8.89 -6.62 11.14
C LYS A 90 9.52 -6.41 12.51
N SER A 91 10.84 -6.62 12.63
CA SER A 91 11.55 -6.41 13.90
C SER A 91 11.41 -4.97 14.41
N PHE A 92 11.51 -3.98 13.52
CA PHE A 92 11.36 -2.58 13.89
C PHE A 92 9.96 -2.25 14.42
N LEU A 93 8.91 -2.75 13.76
CA LEU A 93 7.52 -2.49 14.13
C LEU A 93 7.16 -3.14 15.46
N ILE A 94 7.57 -4.39 15.67
CA ILE A 94 7.34 -5.10 16.93
C ILE A 94 8.03 -4.37 18.10
N ASN A 95 9.25 -3.87 17.90
CA ASN A 95 9.99 -3.11 18.92
C ASN A 95 9.34 -1.76 19.28
N ARG A 96 8.31 -1.32 18.55
CA ARG A 96 7.55 -0.08 18.77
C ARG A 96 6.10 -0.35 19.15
N ASP A 97 5.81 -1.59 19.54
CA ASP A 97 4.48 -2.06 19.96
C ASP A 97 3.42 -1.99 18.86
N TYR A 98 3.82 -2.05 17.58
CA TYR A 98 2.86 -2.21 16.48
C TYR A 98 2.50 -3.68 16.28
N SER A 99 1.20 -3.97 16.21
CA SER A 99 0.68 -5.26 15.77
C SER A 99 1.11 -5.57 14.34
N TYR A 100 1.72 -6.73 14.12
CA TYR A 100 2.23 -7.14 12.82
C TYR A 100 1.74 -8.54 12.46
N LYS A 101 1.12 -8.69 11.28
CA LYS A 101 0.64 -9.96 10.74
C LYS A 101 1.19 -10.18 9.34
N ILE A 102 1.72 -11.38 9.10
CA ILE A 102 2.07 -11.84 7.76
C ILE A 102 0.83 -12.53 7.19
N ILE A 103 0.39 -12.10 6.02
CA ILE A 103 -0.74 -12.70 5.30
C ILE A 103 -0.19 -13.41 4.08
N THR A 104 -0.29 -14.73 4.09
CA THR A 104 0.03 -15.60 2.95
C THR A 104 -1.24 -16.36 2.59
N GLY A 105 -1.68 -16.27 1.35
CA GLY A 105 -2.88 -16.97 0.89
C GLY A 105 -3.32 -16.52 -0.49
N SER A 106 -4.14 -17.34 -1.13
CA SER A 106 -4.89 -16.97 -2.33
C SER A 106 -5.93 -15.92 -1.95
N VAL A 107 -6.04 -14.87 -2.76
CA VAL A 107 -7.16 -13.92 -2.68
C VAL A 107 -8.43 -14.68 -3.05
N ASN A 108 -9.49 -14.54 -2.27
CA ASN A 108 -10.80 -15.13 -2.59
C ASN A 108 -11.19 -14.76 -4.03
N GLU A 109 -11.57 -15.75 -4.83
CA GLU A 109 -11.92 -15.60 -6.26
C GLU A 109 -13.21 -14.79 -6.49
N GLU A 110 -13.84 -14.30 -5.42
CA GLU A 110 -15.08 -13.51 -5.46
C GLU A 110 -14.95 -12.17 -6.20
N HIS A 111 -13.72 -11.72 -6.47
CA HIS A 111 -13.45 -10.49 -7.20
C HIS A 111 -12.74 -10.77 -8.53
N GLN A 112 -13.16 -10.07 -9.58
CA GLN A 112 -12.47 -10.10 -10.87
C GLN A 112 -11.11 -9.40 -10.72
N LEU A 113 -10.04 -10.20 -10.61
CA LEU A 113 -8.67 -9.70 -10.51
C LEU A 113 -8.08 -9.46 -11.90
N PHE A 114 -7.30 -8.37 -12.02
CA PHE A 114 -6.47 -8.12 -13.20
C PHE A 114 -5.34 -9.14 -13.27
N PHE A 115 -4.87 -9.43 -14.50
CA PHE A 115 -3.79 -10.38 -14.77
C PHE A 115 -4.10 -11.81 -14.31
N SER A 116 -5.37 -12.23 -14.36
CA SER A 116 -5.80 -13.59 -14.03
C SER A 116 -5.32 -14.62 -15.07
N THR A 117 -5.13 -14.21 -16.33
CA THR A 117 -4.65 -15.10 -17.40
C THR A 117 -3.14 -15.02 -17.59
N LYS A 118 -2.52 -16.14 -18.01
CA LYS A 118 -1.10 -16.17 -18.38
C LYS A 118 -0.78 -15.25 -19.57
N GLN A 119 -1.74 -15.02 -20.46
CA GLN A 119 -1.57 -14.15 -21.63
C GLN A 119 -1.40 -12.69 -21.20
N ASP A 120 -2.26 -12.21 -20.30
CA ASP A 120 -2.16 -10.83 -19.76
C ASP A 120 -0.83 -10.62 -19.02
N GLN A 121 -0.41 -11.61 -18.23
CA GLN A 121 0.86 -11.58 -17.51
C GLN A 121 2.06 -11.52 -18.47
N GLN A 122 2.05 -12.33 -19.54
CA GLN A 122 3.10 -12.31 -20.56
C GLN A 122 3.14 -11.01 -21.34
N GLN A 123 1.98 -10.41 -21.63
CA GLN A 123 1.91 -9.12 -22.30
C GLN A 123 2.53 -8.02 -21.44
N LEU A 124 2.19 -7.97 -20.14
CA LEU A 124 2.79 -7.04 -19.19
C LEU A 124 4.31 -7.21 -19.13
N LEU A 125 4.78 -8.46 -19.02
CA LEU A 125 6.21 -8.77 -18.98
C LEU A 125 6.94 -8.26 -20.22
N ARG A 126 6.38 -8.49 -21.41
CA ARG A 126 6.94 -7.97 -22.67
C ARG A 126 7.01 -6.46 -22.68
N THR A 127 5.95 -5.78 -22.24
CA THR A 127 5.94 -4.31 -22.14
C THR A 127 7.04 -3.81 -21.20
N ILE A 128 7.19 -4.43 -20.03
CA ILE A 128 8.24 -4.06 -19.08
C ILE A 128 9.62 -4.27 -19.71
N LEU A 129 9.91 -5.45 -20.27
CA LEU A 129 11.21 -5.75 -20.88
C LEU A 129 11.59 -4.76 -22.00
N GLN A 130 10.61 -4.30 -22.78
CA GLN A 130 10.82 -3.28 -23.83
C GLN A 130 11.10 -1.88 -23.26
N GLN A 131 10.63 -1.59 -22.05
CA GLN A 131 10.85 -0.31 -21.38
C GLN A 131 12.16 -0.27 -20.59
N THR A 132 12.61 -1.42 -20.05
CA THR A 132 13.88 -1.54 -19.33
C THR A 132 15.09 -1.63 -20.25
N ASP A 133 14.88 -1.69 -21.57
CA ASP A 133 15.96 -1.71 -22.56
C ASP A 133 16.79 -0.40 -22.48
N PRO A 134 18.07 -0.45 -22.05
CA PRO A 134 18.86 0.74 -21.74
C PRO A 134 19.04 1.69 -22.94
N LEU A 135 18.82 1.20 -24.17
CA LEU A 135 18.88 2.00 -25.39
C LEU A 135 17.68 2.97 -25.55
N LYS A 136 16.52 2.67 -24.94
CA LYS A 136 15.33 3.56 -24.98
C LYS A 136 15.27 4.56 -23.84
N ILE A 137 15.90 4.28 -22.71
CA ILE A 137 15.94 5.19 -21.54
C ILE A 137 16.69 6.49 -21.87
N LYS A 138 17.65 6.46 -22.80
CA LYS A 138 18.36 7.67 -23.27
C LYS A 138 17.50 8.59 -24.14
N GLN A 139 16.53 8.09 -24.90
CA GLN A 139 15.74 8.91 -25.83
C GLN A 139 14.61 9.70 -25.15
N LYS A 140 14.27 9.37 -23.90
CA LYS A 140 13.21 10.05 -23.14
C LYS A 140 13.71 11.17 -22.21
N ASN A 141 15.04 11.36 -22.15
CA ASN A 141 15.71 12.36 -21.31
C ASN A 141 16.48 13.41 -22.14
N LEU A 142 16.15 13.56 -23.43
CA LEU A 142 16.60 14.64 -24.32
C LEU A 142 15.38 15.46 -24.75
#